data_AF-T1GQQ2-F1
#
_entry.id   AF-T1GQQ2-F1
#
_cell.length_a   1.000
_cell.length_b   1.000
_cell.length_c   1.000
_cell.angle_alpha   90.00
_cell.angle_beta   90.00
_cell.angle_gamma   90.00
#
_symmetry.space_group_name_H-M   'P 1'
#
loop_
_entity.id
_entity.type
_entity.pdbx_description
1 polymer ?
#
loop_
_entity_poly.entity_id
_entity_poly.type
_entity_poly.pdbx_seq_one_letter_code
_entity_poly.pdbx_strand_id
1 'polypeptide(L)'
;MFFEGQLRDRAKHLKVRNFEYLGRIKNLRSVIKEQVLQSKQMGRRENKYVNFEGRVPFDLLFVLLRDYKLRSYTLNSVSYHFLQEQKEDVHHSIITDLQNGDDQTRRRLALYCLKDAYLPLRLLNKLMCIINYMEMARVTGVTLESLLTRGQQIKVMSQILRKCRTNGFLIPSYHIQGGEDQYEGATVIEPKRGYYSNPISTLDFASLYPSIMIAHNLCYTTLYNSSSCQVDEKDLERTPANCAFVKSSVLYGFTGAQVGKLPCLEISSSVTAYGRTMIELTKNEVEQKYTRANGYENDAVVIYGDTDSVMVNFGVKTLEESMEMGREAAEFVTSKFIKPIKLEFEKVYYPYLLINKKRYAGLYFTKPDKYDKMDCKG
;
A
#
# COMPACT_ATOMS: atom_id res chain seq x y z
N MET A 1 -6.37 -24.01 -3.59
CA MET A 1 -6.49 -25.13 -4.53
C MET A 1 -7.76 -24.87 -5.34
N PHE A 2 -7.65 -24.63 -6.65
CA PHE A 2 -8.79 -24.25 -7.48
C PHE A 2 -9.71 -25.47 -7.70
N PHE A 3 -10.91 -25.42 -7.13
CA PHE A 3 -11.95 -26.45 -7.25
C PHE A 3 -12.35 -26.70 -8.71
N GLU A 4 -12.29 -25.66 -9.54
CA GLU A 4 -12.69 -25.69 -10.95
C GLU A 4 -11.81 -26.62 -11.81
N GLY A 5 -10.51 -26.70 -11.51
CA GLY A 5 -9.61 -27.62 -12.18
C GLY A 5 -9.96 -29.07 -11.89
N GLN A 6 -10.28 -29.38 -10.63
CA GLN A 6 -10.68 -30.71 -10.20
C GLN A 6 -12.02 -31.14 -10.83
N LEU A 7 -13.00 -30.23 -10.91
CA LEU A 7 -14.29 -30.51 -11.57
C LEU A 7 -14.10 -30.86 -13.04
N ARG A 8 -13.29 -30.07 -13.76
CA ARG A 8 -13.02 -30.30 -15.18
C ARG A 8 -12.27 -31.60 -15.42
N ASP A 9 -11.22 -31.85 -14.65
CA ASP A 9 -10.41 -33.06 -14.77
C ASP A 9 -11.25 -34.31 -14.44
N ARG A 10 -12.17 -34.20 -13.47
CA ARG A 10 -13.15 -35.26 -13.16
C ARG A 10 -14.15 -35.47 -14.30
N ALA A 11 -14.70 -34.41 -14.88
CA ALA A 11 -15.62 -34.50 -16.01
C ALA A 11 -14.95 -35.16 -17.23
N LYS A 12 -13.68 -34.81 -17.50
CA LYS A 12 -12.87 -35.43 -18.55
C LYS A 12 -12.65 -36.92 -18.28
N HIS A 13 -12.31 -37.29 -17.05
CA HIS A 13 -12.15 -38.70 -16.63
C HIS A 13 -13.44 -39.51 -16.83
N LEU A 14 -14.59 -38.93 -16.47
CA LEU A 14 -15.92 -39.54 -16.64
C LEU A 14 -16.46 -39.43 -18.08
N LYS A 15 -15.70 -38.84 -19.02
CA LYS A 15 -16.10 -38.61 -20.42
C LYS A 15 -17.43 -37.85 -20.57
N VAL A 16 -17.72 -36.94 -19.64
CA VAL A 16 -18.92 -36.10 -19.67
C VAL A 16 -18.79 -35.09 -20.81
N ARG A 17 -19.64 -35.24 -21.83
CA ARG A 17 -19.68 -34.31 -22.97
C ARG A 17 -20.20 -32.95 -22.51
N ASN A 18 -19.69 -31.89 -23.12
CA ASN A 18 -20.13 -30.50 -22.94
C ASN A 18 -19.89 -29.83 -21.57
N PHE A 19 -19.22 -30.49 -20.62
CA PHE A 19 -18.88 -29.84 -19.33
C PHE A 19 -17.92 -28.65 -19.50
N GLU A 20 -17.08 -28.66 -20.54
CA GLU A 20 -16.05 -27.65 -20.76
C GLU A 20 -16.57 -26.29 -21.25
N TYR A 21 -17.88 -26.10 -21.45
CA TYR A 21 -18.46 -24.84 -21.95
C TYR A 21 -19.09 -24.03 -20.81
N LEU A 22 -18.27 -23.44 -19.93
CA LEU A 22 -18.71 -22.77 -18.69
C LEU A 22 -18.90 -21.24 -18.85
N GLY A 23 -18.39 -20.66 -19.94
CA GLY A 23 -18.52 -19.25 -20.26
C GLY A 23 -19.93 -18.84 -20.74
N ARG A 24 -20.09 -17.58 -21.13
CA ARG A 24 -21.28 -17.08 -21.82
C ARG A 24 -21.26 -17.38 -23.32
N ILE A 25 -20.07 -17.55 -23.91
CA ILE A 25 -19.90 -17.90 -25.33
C ILE A 25 -20.06 -19.41 -25.48
N LYS A 26 -21.16 -19.86 -26.08
CA LYS A 26 -21.55 -21.27 -26.17
C LYS A 26 -20.51 -22.17 -26.86
N ASN A 27 -19.83 -21.65 -27.87
CA ASN A 27 -18.91 -22.43 -28.71
C ASN A 27 -17.44 -22.33 -28.26
N LEU A 28 -17.16 -21.73 -27.10
CA LEU A 28 -15.80 -21.61 -26.58
C LEU A 28 -15.60 -22.47 -25.34
N ARG A 29 -14.55 -23.29 -25.37
CA ARG A 29 -14.18 -24.16 -24.25
C ARG A 29 -13.40 -23.39 -23.18
N SER A 30 -13.63 -23.77 -21.94
CA SER A 30 -12.89 -23.35 -20.76
C SER A 30 -11.65 -24.22 -20.58
N VAL A 31 -10.48 -23.58 -20.60
CA VAL A 31 -9.15 -24.18 -20.55
C VAL A 31 -8.41 -23.68 -19.30
N ILE A 32 -7.78 -24.59 -18.58
CA ILE A 32 -6.85 -24.27 -17.50
C ILE A 32 -5.56 -23.73 -18.10
N LYS A 33 -5.15 -22.54 -17.66
CA LYS A 33 -3.86 -21.92 -17.92
C LYS A 33 -3.11 -21.79 -16.61
N GLU A 34 -1.83 -22.11 -16.63
CA GLU A 34 -0.95 -21.87 -15.50
C GLU A 34 -0.37 -20.46 -15.60
N GLN A 35 -0.47 -19.70 -14.52
CA GLN A 35 0.02 -18.34 -14.42
C GLN A 35 0.89 -18.20 -13.19
N VAL A 36 2.16 -17.84 -13.42
CA VAL A 36 3.10 -17.51 -12.35
C VAL A 36 3.04 -16.01 -12.10
N LEU A 37 2.72 -15.63 -10.87
CA LEU A 37 2.78 -14.25 -10.39
C LEU A 37 3.95 -14.12 -9.42
N GLN A 38 4.89 -13.23 -9.75
CA GLN A 38 6.04 -12.95 -8.90
C GLN A 38 6.15 -11.45 -8.64
N SER A 39 6.22 -11.08 -7.37
CA SER A 39 6.57 -9.71 -6.95
C SER A 39 7.28 -9.73 -5.60
N LYS A 40 8.08 -8.69 -5.30
CA LYS A 40 8.73 -8.55 -3.99
C LYS A 40 7.71 -8.49 -2.85
N GLN A 41 6.54 -7.90 -3.09
CA GLN A 41 5.48 -7.72 -2.07
C GLN A 41 4.62 -8.98 -1.86
N MET A 42 4.25 -9.69 -2.93
CA MET A 42 3.33 -10.83 -2.85
C MET A 42 4.04 -12.20 -2.89
N GLY A 43 5.36 -12.22 -3.07
CA GLY A 43 6.15 -13.43 -3.31
C GLY A 43 5.95 -14.02 -4.70
N ARG A 44 6.44 -15.24 -4.90
CA ARG A 44 6.17 -16.07 -6.09
C ARG A 44 5.00 -17.00 -5.80
N ARG A 45 4.01 -17.01 -6.68
CA ARG A 45 2.84 -17.90 -6.60
C ARG A 45 2.51 -18.45 -7.97
N GLU A 46 2.15 -19.73 -8.00
CA GLU A 46 1.73 -20.42 -9.20
C GLU A 46 0.24 -20.70 -9.08
N ASN A 47 -0.53 -20.06 -9.94
CA ASN A 47 -1.99 -20.13 -9.94
C ASN A 47 -2.46 -20.84 -11.20
N LYS A 48 -3.52 -21.63 -11.06
CA LYS A 48 -4.26 -22.19 -12.20
C LYS A 48 -5.47 -21.30 -12.43
N TYR A 49 -5.63 -20.81 -13.65
CA TYR A 49 -6.73 -19.95 -14.06
C TYR A 49 -7.57 -20.69 -15.10
N VAL A 50 -8.90 -20.60 -15.00
CA VAL A 50 -9.84 -21.11 -16.01
C VAL A 50 -10.53 -19.92 -16.66
N ASN A 51 -10.61 -19.89 -17.98
CA ASN A 51 -11.35 -18.84 -18.67
C ASN A 51 -12.86 -19.07 -18.61
N PHE A 52 -13.59 -18.04 -18.18
CA PHE A 52 -15.05 -17.98 -18.15
C PHE A 52 -15.53 -16.76 -18.93
N GLU A 53 -15.53 -16.83 -20.26
CA GLU A 53 -15.83 -15.65 -21.08
C GLU A 53 -17.15 -14.98 -20.68
N GLY A 54 -17.09 -13.66 -20.43
CA GLY A 54 -18.24 -12.87 -19.99
C GLY A 54 -18.66 -13.06 -18.53
N ARG A 55 -17.91 -13.81 -17.73
CA ARG A 55 -18.07 -13.92 -16.27
C ARG A 55 -16.77 -13.48 -15.60
N VAL A 56 -16.86 -12.88 -14.43
CA VAL A 56 -15.67 -12.43 -13.67
C VAL A 56 -15.47 -13.36 -12.48
N PRO A 57 -14.44 -14.22 -12.48
CA PRO A 57 -14.10 -15.00 -11.29
C PRO A 57 -13.58 -14.05 -10.21
N PHE A 58 -14.12 -14.19 -9.00
CA PHE A 58 -13.75 -13.37 -7.85
C PHE A 58 -13.48 -14.26 -6.63
N ASP A 59 -12.25 -14.74 -6.53
CA ASP A 59 -11.82 -15.61 -5.44
C ASP A 59 -11.44 -14.80 -4.20
N LEU A 60 -12.20 -15.01 -3.11
CA LEU A 60 -11.98 -14.36 -1.82
C LEU A 60 -10.60 -14.68 -1.25
N LEU A 61 -10.04 -15.87 -1.48
CA LEU A 61 -8.72 -16.22 -0.99
C LEU A 61 -7.64 -15.28 -1.56
N PHE A 62 -7.75 -14.92 -2.84
CA PHE A 62 -6.83 -13.97 -3.47
C PHE A 62 -6.97 -12.57 -2.91
N VAL A 63 -8.21 -12.13 -2.64
CA VAL A 63 -8.46 -10.84 -1.98
C VAL A 63 -7.81 -10.82 -0.60
N LEU A 64 -8.04 -11.86 0.21
CA LEU A 64 -7.51 -11.93 1.57
C LEU A 64 -5.98 -11.96 1.60
N LEU A 65 -5.37 -12.78 0.75
CA LEU A 65 -3.91 -12.88 0.67
C LEU A 65 -3.23 -11.61 0.15
N ARG A 66 -3.97 -10.74 -0.55
CA ARG A 66 -3.45 -9.49 -1.10
C ARG A 66 -3.64 -8.33 -0.13
N ASP A 67 -4.81 -8.24 0.49
CA ASP A 67 -5.23 -7.06 1.24
C ASP A 67 -5.00 -7.22 2.76
N TYR A 68 -4.84 -8.46 3.27
CA TYR A 68 -4.64 -8.73 4.70
C TYR A 68 -3.36 -9.51 4.97
N LYS A 69 -2.78 -9.32 6.17
CA LYS A 69 -1.64 -10.09 6.69
C LYS A 69 -2.09 -10.91 7.90
N LEU A 70 -2.62 -12.10 7.64
CA LEU A 70 -3.12 -13.02 8.66
C LEU A 70 -2.11 -14.13 8.97
N ARG A 71 -2.18 -14.69 10.18
CA ARG A 71 -1.38 -15.87 10.57
C ARG A 71 -1.80 -17.14 9.82
N SER A 72 -3.08 -17.27 9.49
CA SER A 72 -3.67 -18.40 8.78
C SER A 72 -4.75 -17.91 7.83
N TYR A 73 -4.82 -18.51 6.65
CA TYR A 73 -5.81 -18.20 5.60
C TYR A 73 -6.80 -19.36 5.36
N THR A 74 -6.91 -20.30 6.31
CA THR A 74 -7.97 -21.31 6.22
C THR A 74 -9.34 -20.64 6.39
N LEU A 75 -10.36 -21.18 5.72
CA LEU A 75 -11.71 -20.61 5.79
C LEU A 75 -12.21 -20.51 7.24
N ASN A 76 -11.87 -21.49 8.09
CA ASN A 76 -12.22 -21.44 9.51
C ASN A 76 -11.54 -20.28 10.26
N SER A 77 -10.22 -20.11 10.10
CA SER A 77 -9.48 -19.02 10.77
C SER A 77 -9.97 -17.64 10.32
N VAL A 78 -10.22 -17.48 9.02
CA VAL A 78 -10.71 -16.22 8.43
C VAL A 78 -12.14 -15.93 8.88
N SER A 79 -13.02 -16.94 8.88
CA SER A 79 -14.41 -16.80 9.34
C SER A 79 -14.45 -16.45 10.83
N TYR A 80 -13.60 -17.05 11.66
CA TYR A 80 -13.52 -16.69 13.06
C TYR A 80 -13.01 -15.26 13.25
N HIS A 81 -11.92 -14.90 12.56
CA HIS A 81 -11.32 -13.56 12.64
C HIS A 81 -12.32 -12.45 12.27
N PHE A 82 -13.04 -12.59 11.15
CA PHE A 82 -13.92 -11.54 10.66
C PHE A 82 -15.37 -11.69 11.10
N LEU A 83 -15.92 -12.89 11.17
CA LEU A 83 -17.35 -13.13 11.50
C LEU A 83 -17.58 -13.52 12.95
N GLN A 84 -16.53 -13.88 13.71
CA GLN A 84 -16.66 -14.53 15.03
C GLN A 84 -17.46 -15.84 14.97
N GLU A 85 -17.37 -16.53 13.83
CA GLU A 85 -18.05 -17.80 13.59
C GLU A 85 -17.06 -18.88 13.21
N GLN A 86 -17.34 -20.10 13.66
CA GLN A 86 -16.56 -21.29 13.31
C GLN A 86 -17.27 -22.10 12.22
N LYS A 87 -16.46 -22.68 11.34
CA LYS A 87 -16.92 -23.70 10.39
C LYS A 87 -17.34 -24.97 11.15
N GLU A 88 -18.31 -25.70 10.63
CA GLU A 88 -18.59 -27.04 11.15
C GLU A 88 -17.44 -27.97 10.78
N ASP A 89 -16.81 -28.63 11.75
CA ASP A 89 -15.66 -29.49 11.47
C ASP A 89 -16.11 -30.90 11.06
N VAL A 90 -15.81 -31.25 9.81
CA VAL A 90 -16.01 -32.60 9.27
C VAL A 90 -14.66 -33.02 8.70
N HIS A 91 -14.02 -33.98 9.37
CA HIS A 91 -12.72 -34.48 8.98
C HIS A 91 -12.82 -35.21 7.62
N HIS A 92 -11.82 -35.06 6.76
CA HIS A 92 -11.87 -35.60 5.40
C HIS A 92 -12.04 -37.14 5.35
N SER A 93 -11.56 -37.86 6.37
CA SER A 93 -11.64 -39.32 6.45
C SER A 93 -13.07 -39.84 6.56
N ILE A 94 -13.95 -39.10 7.24
CA ILE A 94 -15.33 -39.54 7.49
C ILE A 94 -16.30 -39.13 6.36
N ILE A 95 -15.85 -38.33 5.39
CA ILE A 95 -16.71 -37.86 4.29
C ILE A 95 -17.24 -39.04 3.47
N THR A 96 -16.41 -40.04 3.19
CA THR A 96 -16.80 -41.24 2.44
C THR A 96 -17.85 -42.06 3.21
N ASP A 97 -17.67 -42.22 4.51
CA ASP A 97 -18.59 -42.98 5.36
C ASP A 97 -19.94 -42.25 5.47
N LEU A 98 -19.91 -40.93 5.64
CA LEU A 98 -21.13 -40.11 5.66
C LEU A 98 -21.89 -40.13 4.32
N GLN A 99 -21.18 -40.18 3.20
CA GLN A 99 -21.80 -40.28 1.87
C GLN A 99 -22.45 -41.65 1.63
N ASN A 100 -21.79 -42.72 2.07
CA ASN A 100 -22.24 -44.12 1.92
C ASN A 100 -23.24 -44.57 2.99
N GLY A 101 -23.48 -43.77 4.02
CA GLY A 101 -24.50 -44.00 5.04
C GLY A 101 -25.93 -43.78 4.54
N ASP A 102 -26.75 -43.16 5.37
CA ASP A 102 -28.17 -42.94 5.12
C ASP A 102 -28.46 -41.52 4.59
N ASP A 103 -29.76 -41.22 4.41
CA ASP A 103 -30.19 -39.90 3.96
C ASP A 103 -29.89 -38.79 4.99
N GLN A 104 -29.83 -39.12 6.28
CA GLN A 104 -29.54 -38.15 7.34
C GLN A 104 -28.05 -37.80 7.39
N THR A 105 -27.15 -38.77 7.19
CA THR A 105 -25.71 -38.51 7.09
C THR A 105 -25.39 -37.70 5.84
N ARG A 106 -26.05 -37.97 4.71
CA ARG A 106 -25.96 -37.13 3.50
C ARG A 106 -26.54 -35.75 3.70
N ARG A 107 -27.65 -35.60 4.44
CA ARG A 107 -28.20 -34.29 4.81
C ARG A 107 -27.21 -33.47 5.64
N ARG A 108 -26.52 -34.10 6.60
CA ARG A 108 -25.45 -33.43 7.37
C ARG A 108 -24.31 -32.96 6.47
N LEU A 109 -23.84 -33.81 5.55
CA LEU A 109 -22.80 -33.44 4.59
C LEU A 109 -23.23 -32.28 3.67
N ALA A 110 -24.50 -32.27 3.26
CA ALA A 110 -25.07 -31.18 2.47
C ALA A 110 -25.12 -29.85 3.25
N LEU A 111 -25.49 -29.87 4.54
CA LEU A 111 -25.47 -28.68 5.40
C LEU A 111 -24.05 -28.14 5.61
N TYR A 112 -23.08 -29.04 5.82
CA TYR A 112 -21.66 -28.69 5.88
C TYR A 112 -21.21 -27.99 4.59
N CYS A 113 -21.53 -28.55 3.42
CA CYS A 113 -21.19 -27.98 2.12
C CYS A 113 -21.87 -26.62 1.89
N LEU A 114 -23.14 -26.49 2.29
CA LEU A 114 -23.90 -25.24 2.18
C LEU A 114 -23.28 -24.14 3.04
N LYS A 115 -22.89 -24.45 4.28
CA LYS A 115 -22.20 -23.50 5.16
C LYS A 115 -20.88 -23.04 4.56
N ASP A 116 -20.09 -23.96 4.01
CA ASP A 116 -18.84 -23.66 3.32
C ASP A 116 -19.00 -22.78 2.09
N ALA A 117 -20.08 -22.97 1.32
CA ALA A 117 -20.40 -22.12 0.16
C ALA A 117 -20.92 -20.74 0.58
N TYR A 118 -21.59 -20.64 1.73
CA TYR A 118 -22.22 -19.41 2.21
C TYR A 118 -21.24 -18.48 2.95
N LEU A 119 -20.27 -19.03 3.69
CA LEU A 119 -19.27 -18.25 4.42
C LEU A 119 -18.49 -17.25 3.52
N PRO A 120 -17.98 -17.62 2.34
CA PRO A 120 -17.35 -16.68 1.42
C PRO A 120 -18.26 -15.52 0.99
N LEU A 121 -19.55 -15.77 0.74
CA LEU A 121 -20.50 -14.71 0.39
C LEU A 121 -20.68 -13.71 1.54
N ARG A 122 -20.77 -14.20 2.78
CA ARG A 122 -20.84 -13.34 3.96
C ARG A 122 -19.57 -12.54 4.19
N LEU A 123 -18.41 -13.15 3.97
CA LEU A 123 -17.12 -12.46 4.05
C LEU A 123 -17.00 -11.37 2.98
N LEU A 124 -17.38 -11.67 1.72
CA LEU A 124 -17.40 -10.68 0.63
C LEU A 124 -18.26 -9.46 0.96
N ASN A 125 -19.44 -9.69 1.57
CA ASN A 125 -20.34 -8.62 1.99
C ASN A 125 -19.78 -7.84 3.19
N LYS A 126 -19.33 -8.53 4.25
CA LYS A 126 -18.80 -7.87 5.45
C LYS A 126 -17.56 -7.02 5.16
N LEU A 127 -16.69 -7.50 4.28
CA LEU A 127 -15.46 -6.81 3.89
C LEU A 127 -15.67 -5.86 2.70
N MET A 128 -16.90 -5.75 2.20
CA MET A 128 -17.29 -4.90 1.05
C MET A 128 -16.37 -5.10 -0.18
N CYS A 129 -15.87 -6.33 -0.40
CA CYS A 129 -14.80 -6.57 -1.36
C CYS A 129 -15.17 -6.13 -2.78
N ILE A 130 -16.38 -6.46 -3.23
CA ILE A 130 -16.86 -6.11 -4.57
C ILE A 130 -16.96 -4.60 -4.75
N ILE A 131 -17.50 -3.89 -3.75
CA ILE A 131 -17.68 -2.43 -3.79
C ILE A 131 -16.31 -1.75 -3.89
N ASN A 132 -15.40 -2.11 -2.98
CA ASN A 132 -14.06 -1.52 -2.93
C ASN A 132 -13.27 -1.75 -4.23
N TYR A 133 -13.36 -2.95 -4.81
CA TYR A 133 -12.67 -3.25 -6.07
C TYR A 133 -13.35 -2.61 -7.27
N MET A 134 -14.67 -2.47 -7.27
CA MET A 134 -15.38 -1.71 -8.30
C MET A 134 -14.97 -0.24 -8.29
N GLU A 135 -14.86 0.39 -7.13
CA GLU A 135 -14.38 1.77 -7.04
C GLU A 135 -12.93 1.89 -7.49
N MET A 136 -12.05 0.98 -7.07
CA MET A 136 -10.66 0.94 -7.54
C MET A 136 -10.59 0.79 -9.07
N ALA A 137 -11.43 -0.06 -9.67
CA ALA A 137 -11.51 -0.23 -11.12
C ALA A 137 -11.98 1.06 -11.82
N ARG A 138 -12.97 1.76 -11.26
CA ARG A 138 -13.46 3.05 -11.78
C ARG A 138 -12.38 4.14 -11.72
N VAL A 139 -11.68 4.28 -10.58
CA VAL A 139 -10.63 5.28 -10.38
C VAL A 139 -9.44 5.04 -11.30
N THR A 140 -8.96 3.80 -11.38
CA THR A 140 -7.74 3.47 -12.13
C THR A 140 -8.00 3.14 -13.60
N GLY A 141 -9.26 2.89 -13.97
CA GLY A 141 -9.68 2.60 -15.34
C GLY A 141 -9.24 1.23 -15.87
N VAL A 142 -8.94 0.27 -14.99
CA VAL A 142 -8.58 -1.12 -15.34
C VAL A 142 -9.74 -2.08 -15.10
N THR A 143 -9.68 -3.27 -15.68
CA THR A 143 -10.72 -4.30 -15.48
C THR A 143 -10.69 -4.85 -14.04
N LEU A 144 -11.85 -5.29 -13.53
CA LEU A 144 -11.98 -5.89 -12.21
C LEU A 144 -11.05 -7.11 -12.04
N GLU A 145 -10.95 -7.94 -13.08
CA GLU A 145 -10.04 -9.09 -13.11
C GLU A 145 -8.57 -8.69 -13.02
N SER A 146 -8.16 -7.59 -13.66
CA SER A 146 -6.78 -7.10 -13.59
C SER A 146 -6.39 -6.70 -12.18
N LEU A 147 -7.34 -6.29 -11.34
CA LEU A 147 -7.04 -5.99 -9.93
C LEU A 147 -6.61 -7.24 -9.17
N LEU A 148 -7.20 -8.41 -9.43
CA LEU A 148 -6.86 -9.66 -8.75
C LEU A 148 -5.60 -10.31 -9.34
N THR A 149 -5.45 -10.24 -10.66
CA THR A 149 -4.44 -11.02 -11.40
C THR A 149 -3.17 -10.24 -11.74
N ARG A 150 -3.18 -8.90 -11.67
CA ARG A 150 -2.05 -8.04 -12.06
C ARG A 150 -1.60 -7.18 -10.88
N GLY A 151 -0.32 -6.77 -10.91
CA GLY A 151 0.26 -5.87 -9.92
C GLY A 151 -0.12 -4.41 -10.10
N GLN A 152 0.49 -3.53 -9.32
CA GLN A 152 0.15 -2.09 -9.29
C GLN A 152 0.48 -1.35 -10.60
N GLN A 153 1.48 -1.82 -11.36
CA GLN A 153 1.96 -1.13 -12.57
C GLN A 153 0.87 -0.92 -13.64
N ILE A 154 -0.06 -1.87 -13.81
CA ILE A 154 -1.12 -1.72 -14.84
C ILE A 154 -2.09 -0.59 -14.51
N LYS A 155 -2.33 -0.33 -13.22
CA LYS A 155 -3.20 0.75 -12.75
C LYS A 155 -2.60 2.10 -13.07
N VAL A 156 -1.30 2.24 -12.84
CA VAL A 156 -0.55 3.48 -13.12
C VAL A 156 -0.47 3.69 -14.63
N MET A 157 -0.12 2.66 -15.40
CA MET A 157 -0.04 2.74 -16.86
C MET A 157 -1.38 3.11 -17.52
N SER A 158 -2.50 2.54 -17.04
CA SER A 158 -3.85 2.91 -17.50
C SER A 158 -4.13 4.40 -17.31
N GLN A 159 -3.78 4.95 -16.15
CA GLN A 159 -3.99 6.38 -15.85
C GLN A 159 -3.08 7.28 -16.69
N ILE A 160 -1.80 6.94 -16.82
CA ILE A 160 -0.84 7.67 -17.66
C ILE A 160 -1.34 7.69 -19.11
N LEU A 161 -1.70 6.55 -19.70
CA LEU A 161 -2.20 6.47 -21.07
C LEU A 161 -3.44 7.33 -21.31
N ARG A 162 -4.38 7.34 -20.36
CA ARG A 162 -5.59 8.18 -20.45
C ARG A 162 -5.23 9.67 -20.43
N LYS A 163 -4.30 10.08 -19.56
CA LYS A 163 -3.83 11.47 -19.47
C LYS A 163 -3.00 11.89 -20.69
N CYS A 164 -2.14 11.02 -21.20
CA CYS A 164 -1.40 11.25 -22.45
C CYS A 164 -2.35 11.47 -23.63
N ARG A 165 -3.39 10.63 -23.76
CA ARG A 165 -4.39 10.77 -24.83
C ARG A 165 -5.09 12.13 -24.81
N THR A 166 -5.51 12.61 -23.64
CA THR A 166 -6.19 13.91 -23.53
C THR A 166 -5.29 15.08 -23.91
N ASN A 167 -3.98 14.96 -23.68
CA ASN A 167 -3.01 16.03 -23.93
C ASN A 167 -2.20 15.83 -25.24
N GLY A 168 -2.54 14.84 -26.07
CA GLY A 168 -1.85 14.59 -27.33
C GLY A 168 -0.43 14.02 -27.22
N PHE A 169 -0.06 13.41 -26.09
CA PHE A 169 1.24 12.78 -25.90
C PHE A 169 1.26 11.30 -26.31
N LEU A 170 2.43 10.85 -26.77
CA LEU A 170 2.74 9.44 -26.99
C LEU A 170 3.71 8.95 -25.91
N ILE A 171 3.57 7.68 -25.52
CA ILE A 171 4.49 7.04 -24.55
C ILE A 171 5.53 6.24 -25.35
N PRO A 172 6.83 6.47 -25.15
CA PRO A 172 7.88 5.67 -25.79
C PRO A 172 7.88 4.24 -25.25
N SER A 173 8.25 3.28 -26.12
CA SER A 173 8.42 1.88 -25.74
C SER A 173 9.90 1.58 -25.54
N TYR A 174 10.34 1.52 -24.28
CA TYR A 174 11.69 1.09 -23.94
C TYR A 174 11.77 -0.43 -23.78
N HIS A 175 12.80 -1.04 -24.35
CA HIS A 175 13.22 -2.39 -23.97
C HIS A 175 14.04 -2.29 -22.70
N ILE A 176 13.39 -2.49 -21.55
CA ILE A 176 14.08 -2.50 -20.25
C ILE A 176 14.92 -3.77 -20.18
N GLN A 177 16.23 -3.62 -20.35
CA GLN A 177 17.18 -4.61 -19.88
C GLN A 177 17.22 -4.49 -18.35
N GLY A 178 17.15 -5.62 -17.64
CA GLY A 178 17.05 -5.66 -16.18
C GLY A 178 18.32 -5.19 -15.48
N GLY A 179 18.62 -3.90 -15.54
CA GLY A 179 19.67 -3.26 -14.76
C GLY A 179 19.26 -3.10 -13.31
N GLU A 180 20.16 -3.47 -12.40
CA GLU A 180 20.02 -3.28 -10.95
C GLU A 180 20.56 -1.92 -10.50
N ASP A 181 20.29 -0.85 -11.25
CA ASP A 181 20.74 0.48 -10.84
C ASP A 181 19.94 0.93 -9.62
N GLN A 182 20.52 0.70 -8.44
CA GLN A 182 19.98 1.15 -7.17
C GLN A 182 20.31 2.63 -6.98
N TYR A 183 19.29 3.43 -6.70
CA TYR A 183 19.44 4.83 -6.32
C TYR A 183 19.40 4.96 -4.79
N GLU A 184 19.93 6.07 -4.28
CA GLU A 184 19.95 6.34 -2.85
C GLU A 184 18.52 6.53 -2.30
N GLY A 185 18.18 5.73 -1.29
CA GLY A 185 16.87 5.71 -0.65
C GLY A 185 16.63 6.82 0.37
N ALA A 186 15.67 6.57 1.27
CA ALA A 186 15.34 7.47 2.37
C ALA A 186 16.41 7.43 3.49
N THR A 187 16.49 8.54 4.24
CA THR A 187 17.32 8.62 5.45
C THR A 187 16.52 8.20 6.68
N VAL A 188 17.21 7.53 7.61
CA VAL A 188 16.71 7.23 8.95
C VAL A 188 17.62 7.94 9.94
N ILE A 189 17.05 8.85 10.75
CA ILE A 189 17.78 9.58 11.78
C ILE A 189 18.28 8.57 12.83
N GLU A 190 19.52 8.76 13.30
CA GLU A 190 20.09 7.89 14.32
C GLU A 190 19.26 7.95 15.62
N PRO A 191 18.76 6.80 16.12
CA PRO A 191 17.93 6.78 17.31
C PRO A 191 18.73 7.09 18.56
N LYS A 192 18.27 8.04 19.36
CA LYS A 192 18.69 8.22 20.75
C LYS A 192 18.05 7.12 21.58
N ARG A 193 18.70 5.94 21.61
CA ARG A 193 18.15 4.73 22.25
C ARG A 193 17.92 4.94 23.74
N GLY A 194 16.85 4.36 24.26
CA GLY A 194 16.53 4.46 25.67
C GLY A 194 15.07 4.22 25.99
N TYR A 195 14.79 4.24 27.29
CA TYR A 195 13.43 4.28 27.82
C TYR A 195 13.09 5.73 28.16
N TYR A 196 12.02 6.24 27.56
CA TYR A 196 11.50 7.58 27.76
C TYR A 196 10.24 7.48 28.62
N SER A 197 10.36 7.94 29.86
CA SER A 197 9.26 8.04 30.82
C SER A 197 8.48 9.35 30.70
N ASN A 198 8.63 10.06 29.60
CA ASN A 198 7.93 11.30 29.30
C ASN A 198 7.29 11.21 27.89
N PRO A 199 6.26 12.02 27.61
CA PRO A 199 5.52 11.96 26.35
C PRO A 199 6.35 12.34 25.11
N ILE A 200 6.37 11.46 24.10
CA ILE A 200 7.07 11.68 22.83
C ILE A 200 6.06 11.93 21.71
N SER A 201 6.10 13.11 21.10
CA SER A 201 5.22 13.48 20.00
C SER A 201 5.74 12.99 18.67
N THR A 202 4.87 12.43 17.82
CA THR A 202 5.20 11.99 16.47
C THR A 202 4.54 12.91 15.45
N LEU A 203 5.35 13.51 14.58
CA LEU A 203 4.91 14.33 13.47
C LEU A 203 5.24 13.59 12.17
N ASP A 204 4.31 13.53 11.22
CA ASP A 204 4.43 12.76 9.98
C ASP A 204 3.98 13.57 8.75
N PHE A 205 4.67 13.42 7.62
CA PHE A 205 4.31 14.12 6.39
C PHE A 205 3.15 13.43 5.68
N ALA A 206 2.05 14.17 5.47
CA ALA A 206 0.91 13.67 4.73
C ALA A 206 1.29 13.43 3.25
N SER A 207 1.38 12.16 2.86
CA SER A 207 1.72 11.74 1.50
C SER A 207 3.04 12.36 1.00
N LEU A 208 4.14 12.21 1.75
CA LEU A 208 5.44 12.84 1.48
C LEU A 208 5.84 12.86 -0.01
N TYR A 209 6.01 11.68 -0.62
CA TYR A 209 6.50 11.58 -2.00
C TYR A 209 5.54 12.17 -3.05
N PRO A 210 4.22 11.85 -3.06
CA PRO A 210 3.28 12.54 -3.93
C PRO A 210 3.30 14.07 -3.74
N SER A 211 3.37 14.55 -2.51
CA SER A 211 3.38 15.99 -2.21
C SER A 211 4.63 16.68 -2.75
N ILE A 212 5.82 16.04 -2.65
CA ILE A 212 7.07 16.53 -3.26
C ILE A 212 6.91 16.61 -4.78
N MET A 213 6.39 15.57 -5.42
CA MET A 213 6.23 15.52 -6.87
C MET A 213 5.31 16.62 -7.38
N ILE A 214 4.24 16.93 -6.64
CA ILE A 214 3.31 18.01 -6.98
C ILE A 214 3.94 19.38 -6.72
N ALA A 215 4.54 19.59 -5.55
CA ALA A 215 5.12 20.88 -5.16
C ALA A 215 6.23 21.35 -6.10
N HIS A 216 7.09 20.41 -6.53
CA HIS A 216 8.26 20.68 -7.38
C HIS A 216 8.04 20.28 -8.85
N ASN A 217 6.78 20.05 -9.25
CA ASN A 217 6.40 19.77 -10.64
C ASN A 217 7.19 18.62 -11.30
N LEU A 218 7.51 17.56 -10.53
CA LEU A 218 8.35 16.45 -10.97
C LEU A 218 7.56 15.47 -11.85
N CYS A 219 7.86 15.46 -13.15
CA CYS A 219 7.16 14.66 -14.14
C CYS A 219 8.09 14.27 -15.30
N TYR A 220 7.77 13.19 -16.01
CA TYR A 220 8.46 12.81 -17.25
C TYR A 220 8.48 13.94 -18.29
N THR A 221 7.38 14.71 -18.42
CA THR A 221 7.26 15.79 -19.40
C THR A 221 8.00 17.05 -19.02
N THR A 222 8.37 17.21 -17.74
CA THR A 222 9.06 18.39 -17.22
C THR A 222 10.54 18.13 -16.99
N LEU A 223 11.00 16.87 -17.09
CA LEU A 223 12.42 16.53 -17.01
C LEU A 223 13.18 17.23 -18.15
N TYR A 224 14.12 18.09 -17.77
CA TYR A 224 14.94 18.84 -18.71
C TYR A 224 16.21 18.08 -19.05
N ASN A 225 16.52 18.01 -20.35
CA ASN A 225 17.79 17.54 -20.85
C ASN A 225 18.37 18.62 -21.78
N SER A 226 19.56 19.11 -21.47
CA SER A 226 20.27 20.15 -22.23
C SER A 226 20.53 19.77 -23.69
N SER A 227 20.48 18.47 -24.01
CA SER A 227 20.70 17.95 -25.36
C SER A 227 19.48 18.07 -26.27
N SER A 228 18.26 18.20 -25.71
CA SER A 228 17.02 18.12 -26.48
C SER A 228 16.28 19.45 -26.64
N CYS A 229 16.46 20.40 -25.73
CA CYS A 229 15.77 21.70 -25.78
C CYS A 229 16.60 22.77 -25.06
N GLN A 230 16.55 24.02 -25.53
CA GLN A 230 17.08 25.18 -24.81
C GLN A 230 15.94 25.87 -24.06
N VAL A 231 16.04 25.89 -22.73
CA VAL A 231 15.11 26.59 -21.83
C VAL A 231 15.95 27.55 -20.98
N ASP A 232 15.43 28.77 -20.75
CA ASP A 232 16.12 29.74 -19.89
C ASP A 232 16.31 29.17 -18.48
N GLU A 233 17.49 29.37 -17.88
CA GLU A 233 17.82 28.85 -16.54
C GLU A 233 16.83 29.35 -15.46
N LYS A 234 16.23 30.53 -15.65
CA LYS A 234 15.22 31.09 -14.75
C LYS A 234 13.95 30.24 -14.66
N ASP A 235 13.67 29.45 -15.69
CA ASP A 235 12.48 28.60 -15.84
C ASP A 235 12.74 27.15 -15.44
N LEU A 236 13.98 26.85 -15.01
CA LEU A 236 14.38 25.56 -14.50
C LEU A 236 14.45 25.56 -12.97
N GLU A 237 14.05 24.44 -12.38
CA GLU A 237 14.25 24.11 -10.98
C GLU A 237 15.24 22.95 -10.89
N ARG A 238 16.30 23.14 -10.09
CA ARG A 238 17.30 22.11 -9.84
C ARG A 238 17.01 21.41 -8.52
N THR A 239 16.92 20.08 -8.59
CA THR A 239 16.66 19.25 -7.42
C THR A 239 17.95 19.02 -6.63
N PRO A 240 17.86 18.60 -5.36
CA PRO A 240 19.04 18.23 -4.57
C PRO A 240 19.84 17.05 -5.16
N ALA A 241 19.26 16.30 -6.11
CA ALA A 241 19.94 15.25 -6.86
C ALA A 241 20.66 15.77 -8.14
N ASN A 242 20.76 17.09 -8.31
CA ASN A 242 21.31 17.77 -9.50
C ASN A 242 20.56 17.48 -10.82
N CYS A 243 19.30 17.07 -10.74
CA CYS A 243 18.42 16.95 -11.90
C CYS A 243 17.69 18.28 -12.14
N ALA A 244 17.42 18.63 -13.40
CA ALA A 244 16.70 19.85 -13.75
C ALA A 244 15.29 19.52 -14.25
N PHE A 245 14.31 20.28 -13.76
CA PHE A 245 12.91 20.19 -14.19
C PHE A 245 12.38 21.56 -14.58
N VAL A 246 11.54 21.62 -15.60
CA VAL A 246 10.86 22.84 -16.02
C VAL A 246 9.81 23.22 -14.97
N LYS A 247 9.79 24.49 -14.58
CA LYS A 247 8.83 25.03 -13.60
C LYS A 247 7.40 24.95 -14.12
N SER A 248 6.46 24.80 -13.18
CA SER A 248 5.03 24.72 -13.48
C SER A 248 4.45 25.97 -14.15
N SER A 249 5.11 27.13 -13.99
CA SER A 249 4.77 28.37 -14.69
C SER A 249 4.94 28.29 -16.22
N VAL A 250 5.84 27.40 -16.68
CA VAL A 250 6.12 27.19 -18.11
C VAL A 250 5.44 25.93 -18.62
N LEU A 251 5.58 24.81 -17.89
CA LEU A 251 4.96 23.55 -18.26
C LEU A 251 4.56 22.78 -17.00
N TYR A 252 3.27 22.52 -16.84
CA TYR A 252 2.79 21.66 -15.75
C TYR A 252 3.05 20.18 -16.07
N GLY A 253 3.58 19.45 -15.09
CA GLY A 253 3.86 18.03 -15.17
C GLY A 253 2.62 17.17 -14.93
N PHE A 254 2.40 16.16 -15.76
CA PHE A 254 1.16 15.36 -15.73
C PHE A 254 1.31 13.95 -15.16
N THR A 255 2.54 13.43 -15.04
CA THR A 255 2.81 12.00 -14.80
C THR A 255 4.14 11.79 -14.07
N GLY A 256 4.10 11.17 -12.89
CA GLY A 256 5.31 10.73 -12.21
C GLY A 256 5.09 9.34 -11.61
N ALA A 257 5.71 8.33 -12.21
CA ALA A 257 5.67 6.97 -11.71
C ALA A 257 7.10 6.45 -11.54
N GLN A 258 7.44 6.00 -10.33
CA GLN A 258 8.80 5.53 -10.04
C GLN A 258 9.05 4.09 -10.54
N VAL A 259 8.00 3.32 -10.84
CA VAL A 259 8.11 1.87 -11.10
C VAL A 259 7.21 1.45 -12.27
N GLY A 260 7.81 0.86 -13.31
CA GLY A 260 7.03 0.29 -14.42
C GLY A 260 7.82 0.14 -15.71
N LYS A 261 7.08 0.10 -16.82
CA LYS A 261 7.61 0.06 -18.19
C LYS A 261 8.24 1.39 -18.67
N LEU A 262 8.29 2.38 -17.77
CA LEU A 262 8.81 3.72 -18.03
C LEU A 262 9.66 4.17 -16.82
N PRO A 263 10.79 3.51 -16.52
CA PRO A 263 11.63 3.90 -15.40
C PRO A 263 12.22 5.30 -15.65
N CYS A 264 12.22 6.15 -14.62
CA CYS A 264 12.93 7.43 -14.62
C CYS A 264 13.60 7.58 -13.25
N LEU A 265 14.91 7.33 -13.24
CA LEU A 265 15.71 7.35 -12.02
C LEU A 265 15.87 8.78 -11.51
N GLU A 266 15.91 9.76 -12.40
CA GLU A 266 16.04 11.19 -12.12
C GLU A 266 14.88 11.70 -11.25
N ILE A 267 13.65 11.29 -11.54
CA ILE A 267 12.49 11.62 -10.70
C ILE A 267 12.61 10.89 -9.36
N SER A 268 12.99 9.61 -9.38
CA SER A 268 13.01 8.78 -8.18
C SER A 268 14.09 9.23 -7.19
N SER A 269 15.29 9.56 -7.67
CA SER A 269 16.40 10.10 -6.90
C SER A 269 16.11 11.52 -6.41
N SER A 270 15.48 12.36 -7.23
CA SER A 270 15.08 13.72 -6.81
C SER A 270 14.07 13.67 -5.67
N VAL A 271 13.06 12.81 -5.75
CA VAL A 271 12.05 12.66 -4.70
C VAL A 271 12.67 12.16 -3.39
N THR A 272 13.55 11.17 -3.44
CA THR A 272 14.23 10.71 -2.21
C THR A 272 15.18 11.76 -1.66
N ALA A 273 15.90 12.48 -2.51
CA ALA A 273 16.79 13.56 -2.09
C ALA A 273 16.03 14.70 -1.40
N TYR A 274 14.88 15.14 -1.94
CA TYR A 274 13.99 16.08 -1.24
C TYR A 274 13.50 15.51 0.08
N GLY A 275 13.09 14.24 0.14
CA GLY A 275 12.69 13.61 1.40
C GLY A 275 13.78 13.69 2.48
N ARG A 276 15.05 13.46 2.10
CA ARG A 276 16.19 13.57 3.01
C ARG A 276 16.46 15.00 3.47
N THR A 277 16.34 16.00 2.59
CA THR A 277 16.54 17.40 2.99
C THR A 277 15.41 17.91 3.87
N MET A 278 14.17 17.48 3.59
CA MET A 278 12.98 17.88 4.35
C MET A 278 13.00 17.36 5.79
N ILE A 279 13.45 16.11 6.01
CA ILE A 279 13.50 15.55 7.37
C ILE A 279 14.59 16.25 8.22
N GLU A 280 15.74 16.58 7.64
CA GLU A 280 16.80 17.31 8.35
C GLU A 280 16.38 18.76 8.61
N LEU A 281 15.72 19.43 7.66
CA LEU A 281 15.16 20.77 7.87
C LEU A 281 14.12 20.75 8.99
N THR A 282 13.21 19.78 8.98
CA THR A 282 12.18 19.62 10.02
C THR A 282 12.82 19.47 11.40
N LYS A 283 13.83 18.61 11.51
CA LYS A 283 14.59 18.44 12.75
C LYS A 283 15.20 19.75 13.22
N ASN A 284 15.90 20.46 12.34
CA ASN A 284 16.56 21.71 12.69
C ASN A 284 15.57 22.80 13.11
N GLU A 285 14.45 22.97 12.40
CA GLU A 285 13.42 23.96 12.73
C GLU A 285 12.76 23.67 14.08
N VAL A 286 12.51 22.39 14.40
CA VAL A 286 11.97 21.98 15.71
C VAL A 286 12.97 22.25 16.83
N GLU A 287 14.22 21.78 16.69
CA GLU A 287 15.25 21.94 17.72
C GLU A 287 15.69 23.40 17.91
N GLN A 288 15.53 24.27 16.91
CA GLN A 288 15.83 25.71 17.03
C GLN A 288 14.67 26.50 17.64
N LYS A 289 13.42 26.21 17.26
CA LYS A 289 12.26 26.97 17.75
C LYS A 289 11.94 26.66 19.21
N TYR A 290 11.86 25.38 19.56
CA TYR A 290 11.38 24.94 20.87
C TYR A 290 12.55 24.82 21.86
N THR A 291 13.08 25.97 22.27
CA THR A 291 14.21 26.07 23.21
C THR A 291 13.88 26.98 24.39
N ARG A 292 14.62 26.82 25.49
CA ARG A 292 14.54 27.70 26.66
C ARG A 292 14.86 29.15 26.33
N ALA A 293 15.77 29.38 25.39
CA ALA A 293 16.10 30.71 24.91
C ALA A 293 14.90 31.43 24.26
N ASN A 294 13.98 30.67 23.64
CA ASN A 294 12.77 31.17 23.02
C ASN A 294 11.55 31.15 23.97
N GLY A 295 11.76 30.94 25.27
CA GLY A 295 10.71 31.01 26.29
C GLY A 295 9.97 29.69 26.57
N TYR A 296 10.42 28.56 26.04
CA TYR A 296 9.84 27.24 26.36
C TYR A 296 10.45 26.66 27.65
N GLU A 297 9.75 25.74 28.32
CA GLU A 297 10.22 25.14 29.58
C GLU A 297 11.51 24.29 29.38
N ASN A 298 11.60 23.60 28.24
CA ASN A 298 12.68 22.68 27.93
C ASN A 298 13.12 22.81 26.47
N ASP A 299 14.35 22.36 26.20
CA ASP A 299 14.86 22.26 24.83
C ASP A 299 14.32 20.98 24.18
N ALA A 300 13.59 21.15 23.09
CA ALA A 300 13.06 20.03 22.34
C ALA A 300 14.17 19.31 21.60
N VAL A 301 14.05 17.98 21.54
CA VAL A 301 15.05 17.12 20.91
C VAL A 301 14.36 16.12 20.00
N VAL A 302 14.81 16.03 18.75
CA VAL A 302 14.40 14.94 17.86
C VAL A 302 15.18 13.70 18.24
N ILE A 303 14.48 12.70 18.76
CA ILE A 303 15.08 11.46 19.29
C ILE A 303 15.13 10.35 18.25
N TYR A 304 14.28 10.42 17.23
CA TYR A 304 14.24 9.47 16.13
C TYR A 304 13.48 10.06 14.92
N GLY A 305 13.71 9.49 13.75
CA GLY A 305 12.92 9.77 12.55
C GLY A 305 13.13 8.68 11.51
N ASP A 306 12.05 8.30 10.83
CA ASP A 306 12.05 7.28 9.78
C ASP A 306 11.32 7.83 8.56
N THR A 307 12.08 8.15 7.51
CA THR A 307 11.61 8.55 6.18
C THR A 307 10.75 9.82 6.14
N ASP A 308 9.52 9.74 6.64
CA ASP A 308 8.47 10.76 6.62
C ASP A 308 8.06 11.26 8.01
N SER A 309 8.50 10.57 9.07
CA SER A 309 8.13 10.91 10.44
C SER A 309 9.31 11.32 11.30
N VAL A 310 9.07 12.26 12.22
CA VAL A 310 10.00 12.68 13.28
C VAL A 310 9.35 12.50 14.65
N MET A 311 10.14 12.02 15.60
CA MET A 311 9.74 11.82 16.99
C MET A 311 10.44 12.84 17.87
N VAL A 312 9.65 13.73 18.43
CA VAL A 312 10.10 14.90 19.17
C VAL A 312 9.85 14.69 20.66
N ASN A 313 10.91 14.86 21.44
CA ASN A 313 10.84 14.97 22.89
C ASN A 313 10.82 16.46 23.26
N PHE A 314 9.66 17.00 23.63
CA PHE A 314 9.53 18.39 24.09
C PHE A 314 9.94 18.61 25.56
N GLY A 315 10.26 17.55 26.30
CA GLY A 315 10.63 17.63 27.73
C GLY A 315 9.46 17.89 28.68
N VAL A 316 8.23 18.02 28.18
CA VAL A 316 7.02 18.16 29.00
C VAL A 316 6.65 16.86 29.72
N LYS A 317 5.83 16.96 30.77
CA LYS A 317 5.42 15.82 31.61
C LYS A 317 4.03 15.30 31.28
N THR A 318 3.16 16.14 30.73
CA THR A 318 1.75 15.79 30.48
C THR A 318 1.52 15.44 29.00
N LEU A 319 0.54 14.58 28.75
CA LEU A 319 0.17 14.17 27.39
C LEU A 319 -0.45 15.33 26.62
N GLU A 320 -1.28 16.12 27.30
CA GLU A 320 -2.02 17.25 26.78
C GLU A 320 -1.08 18.32 26.22
N GLU A 321 -0.09 18.74 27.02
CA GLU A 321 0.92 19.71 26.59
C GLU A 321 1.72 19.19 25.41
N SER A 322 2.14 17.91 25.44
CA SER A 322 2.89 17.31 24.32
C SER A 322 2.07 17.30 23.04
N MET A 323 0.77 16.96 23.12
CA MET A 323 -0.14 16.98 21.97
C MET A 323 -0.35 18.40 21.43
N GLU A 324 -0.50 19.41 22.30
CA GLU A 324 -0.65 20.81 21.89
C GLU A 324 0.60 21.32 21.19
N MET A 325 1.77 21.14 21.80
CA MET A 325 3.06 21.48 21.20
C MET A 325 3.31 20.73 19.90
N GLY A 326 2.92 19.46 19.81
CA GLY A 326 3.03 18.66 18.60
C GLY A 326 2.19 19.23 17.45
N ARG A 327 0.96 19.68 17.71
CA ARG A 327 0.12 20.34 16.69
C ARG A 327 0.70 21.69 16.26
N GLU A 328 1.14 22.50 17.22
CA GLU A 328 1.77 23.79 16.93
C GLU A 328 3.06 23.63 16.09
N ALA A 329 3.89 22.64 16.44
CA ALA A 329 5.11 22.32 15.71
C ALA A 329 4.81 21.85 14.29
N ALA A 330 3.78 21.01 14.10
CA ALA A 330 3.35 20.55 12.79
C ALA A 330 2.90 21.71 11.88
N GLU A 331 2.13 22.66 12.41
CA GLU A 331 1.68 23.85 11.67
C GLU A 331 2.84 24.79 11.36
N PHE A 332 3.72 25.05 12.34
CA PHE A 332 4.90 25.87 12.17
C PHE A 332 5.83 25.32 11.09
N VAL A 333 6.17 24.04 11.17
CA VAL A 333 7.05 23.40 10.18
C VAL A 333 6.38 23.34 8.82
N THR A 334 5.07 23.08 8.74
CA THR A 334 4.32 23.14 7.48
C THR A 334 4.46 24.50 6.79
N SER A 335 4.47 25.61 7.54
CA SER A 335 4.62 26.96 6.98
C SER A 335 5.96 27.20 6.26
N LYS A 336 6.97 26.37 6.52
CA LYS A 336 8.30 26.44 5.90
C LYS A 336 8.37 25.73 4.54
N PHE A 337 7.36 24.94 4.19
CA PHE A 337 7.33 24.16 2.97
C PHE A 337 6.36 24.73 1.93
N ILE A 338 6.64 24.41 0.67
CA ILE A 338 5.78 24.77 -0.47
C ILE A 338 4.53 23.87 -0.43
N LYS A 339 3.35 24.46 -0.63
CA LYS A 339 2.10 23.70 -0.75
C LYS A 339 2.20 22.70 -1.94
N PRO A 340 1.70 21.47 -1.84
CA PRO A 340 0.80 20.93 -0.81
C PRO A 340 1.51 20.16 0.32
N ILE A 341 2.82 20.32 0.50
CA ILE A 341 3.55 19.63 1.57
C ILE A 341 3.00 20.05 2.93
N LYS A 342 2.62 19.06 3.73
CA LYS A 342 2.01 19.27 5.05
C LYS A 342 2.56 18.25 6.04
N LEU A 343 3.04 18.75 7.17
CA LEU A 343 3.38 17.95 8.34
C LEU A 343 2.16 17.92 9.27
N GLU A 344 1.81 16.75 9.77
CA GLU A 344 0.67 16.55 10.67
C GLU A 344 1.13 15.93 11.98
N PHE A 345 0.52 16.38 13.07
CA PHE A 345 0.61 15.68 14.33
C PHE A 345 -0.21 14.38 14.23
N GLU A 346 0.42 13.24 14.48
CA GLU A 346 -0.25 11.94 14.39
C GLU A 346 -0.64 11.40 15.76
N LYS A 347 0.30 11.40 16.72
CA LYS A 347 0.19 10.66 17.98
C LYS A 347 1.24 11.07 19.01
N VAL A 348 1.02 10.65 20.26
CA VAL A 348 2.03 10.66 21.33
C VAL A 348 2.30 9.24 21.83
N TYR A 349 3.55 8.93 22.13
CA TYR A 349 3.93 7.72 22.88
C TYR A 349 4.20 8.05 24.35
N TYR A 350 3.59 7.30 25.28
CA TYR A 350 3.82 7.48 26.71
C TYR A 350 3.47 6.25 27.57
N PRO A 351 4.45 5.47 28.09
CA PRO A 351 5.89 5.62 27.89
C PRO A 351 6.33 5.15 26.50
N TYR A 352 7.61 5.44 26.17
CA TYR A 352 8.21 5.08 24.89
C TYR A 352 9.55 4.35 25.07
N LEU A 353 9.74 3.21 24.39
CA LEU A 353 10.95 2.40 24.39
C LEU A 353 11.54 2.33 22.98
N LEU A 354 12.68 3.00 22.79
CA LEU A 354 13.40 3.02 21.52
C LEU A 354 14.65 2.15 21.61
N ILE A 355 14.61 1.00 20.92
CA ILE A 355 15.69 0.00 20.97
C ILE A 355 16.68 0.25 19.84
N ASN A 356 16.20 0.35 18.60
CA ASN A 356 17.06 0.55 17.42
C ASN A 356 16.26 1.14 16.25
N LYS A 357 16.93 1.37 15.12
CA LYS A 357 16.27 1.74 13.85
C LYS A 357 15.17 0.73 13.54
N LYS A 358 13.96 1.23 13.30
CA LYS A 358 12.75 0.44 13.00
C LYS A 358 12.36 -0.56 14.08
N ARG A 359 12.87 -0.41 15.31
CA ARG A 359 12.59 -1.29 16.46
C ARG A 359 12.27 -0.48 17.71
N TYR A 360 10.99 -0.34 18.01
CA TYR A 360 10.51 0.43 19.15
C TYR A 360 9.12 -0.04 19.60
N ALA A 361 8.77 0.29 20.83
CA ALA A 361 7.45 0.04 21.38
C ALA A 361 6.99 1.20 22.26
N GLY A 362 5.68 1.41 22.35
CA GLY A 362 5.13 2.44 23.22
C GLY A 362 3.62 2.32 23.33
N LEU A 363 3.06 2.91 24.39
CA LEU A 363 1.61 3.10 24.47
C LEU A 363 1.22 4.25 23.55
N TYR A 364 0.30 3.99 22.63
CA TYR A 364 -0.11 4.88 21.55
C TYR A 364 -1.29 5.73 22.00
N PHE A 365 -1.18 7.06 21.95
CA PHE A 365 -2.26 7.98 22.31
C PHE A 365 -2.60 8.91 21.13
N THR A 366 -3.86 8.90 20.71
CA THR A 366 -4.46 9.96 19.87
C THR A 366 -5.24 10.99 20.69
N LYS A 367 -5.67 10.61 21.90
CA LYS A 367 -6.35 11.43 22.88
C LYS A 367 -5.67 11.27 24.25
N PRO A 368 -5.72 12.29 25.12
CA PRO A 368 -4.99 12.25 26.39
C PRO A 368 -5.56 11.23 27.39
N ASP A 369 -6.86 10.97 27.36
CA ASP A 369 -7.55 10.22 28.43
C ASP A 369 -7.16 8.74 28.52
N LYS A 370 -6.91 8.09 27.38
CA LYS A 370 -6.70 6.64 27.31
C LYS A 370 -5.85 6.28 26.09
N TYR A 371 -4.92 5.35 26.30
CA TYR A 371 -4.14 4.77 25.20
C TYR A 371 -5.03 3.90 24.29
N ASP A 372 -4.79 3.98 22.98
CA ASP A 372 -5.52 3.23 21.97
C ASP A 372 -5.04 1.77 21.91
N LYS A 373 -3.72 1.58 21.95
CA LYS A 373 -3.06 0.27 21.89
C LYS A 373 -1.60 0.36 22.35
N MET A 374 -1.01 -0.79 22.62
CA MET A 374 0.44 -0.92 22.62
C MET A 374 0.91 -1.11 21.17
N ASP A 375 1.76 -0.21 20.69
CA ASP A 375 2.36 -0.33 19.37
C ASP A 375 3.72 -1.03 19.48
N CYS A 376 3.95 -2.02 18.63
CA CYS A 376 5.20 -2.78 18.58
C CYS A 376 5.68 -2.82 17.13
N LYS A 377 6.79 -2.12 16.86
CA LYS A 377 7.37 -2.02 15.53
C LYS A 377 8.67 -2.79 15.48
N GLY A 378 8.78 -3.68 14.49
CA GLY A 378 9.99 -4.41 14.12
C GLY A 378 10.26 -5.72 14.85
#